data_AF-A0A9E0HLI6-F1
#
_entry.id   AF-A0A9E0HLI6-F1
#
_cell.length_a   1.000
_cell.length_b   1.000
_cell.length_c   1.000
_cell.angle_alpha   90.00
_cell.angle_beta   90.00
_cell.angle_gamma   90.00
#
_symmetry.space_group_name_H-M   'P 1'
#
loop_
_entity.id
_entity.type
_entity.pdbx_description
1 polymer ?
#
loop_
_entity_poly.entity_id
_entity_poly.type
_entity_poly.pdbx_seq_one_letter_code
_entity_poly.pdbx_strand_id
1 'polypeptide(L)'
;APDHALLASILPELHAMGFQLEALSGRTVVVNGVPAESGGEDPADLLGQLLEQTQAQGGALKTDRQATLARSMARSAMHQPAQALGTAQMHDLIDRLFACEMPYFTPGGKPVLITYGPQELDERFER
;
A
#
# COMPACT_ATOMS: atom_id res chain seq x y z
N ALA A 1 23.33 -0.31 6.60
CA ALA A 1 24.41 -0.28 5.58
C ALA A 1 23.81 -0.31 4.17
N PRO A 2 22.87 -1.22 3.85
CA PRO A 2 22.09 -1.14 2.62
C PRO A 2 20.93 -0.11 2.68
N ASP A 3 20.26 0.04 3.82
CA ASP A 3 19.02 0.82 3.91
C ASP A 3 19.20 2.32 3.65
N HIS A 4 20.29 2.93 4.13
CA HIS A 4 20.58 4.35 3.85
C HIS A 4 20.85 4.56 2.35
N ALA A 5 21.65 3.69 1.73
CA ALA A 5 21.96 3.82 0.30
C ALA A 5 20.69 3.64 -0.54
N LEU A 6 19.84 2.68 -0.16
CA LEU A 6 18.53 2.48 -0.76
C LEU A 6 17.64 3.73 -0.58
N LEU A 7 17.47 4.21 0.65
CA LEU A 7 16.66 5.39 0.97
C LEU A 7 17.11 6.62 0.18
N ALA A 8 18.42 6.90 0.14
CA ALA A 8 18.97 8.00 -0.64
C ALA A 8 18.67 7.85 -2.14
N SER A 9 18.68 6.61 -2.64
CA SER A 9 18.34 6.36 -4.04
C SER A 9 16.85 6.60 -4.33
N ILE A 10 15.93 6.24 -3.43
CA ILE A 10 14.47 6.30 -3.61
C ILE A 10 13.83 7.58 -3.05
N LEU A 11 14.63 8.50 -2.51
CA LEU A 11 14.15 9.72 -1.85
C LEU A 11 13.23 10.57 -2.76
N PRO A 12 13.54 10.78 -4.05
CA PRO A 12 12.65 11.54 -4.94
C PRO A 12 11.28 10.88 -5.10
N GLU A 13 11.23 9.56 -5.21
CA GLU A 13 9.98 8.81 -5.32
C GLU A 13 9.19 8.82 -4.01
N LEU A 14 9.87 8.75 -2.85
CA LEU A 14 9.24 8.90 -1.55
C LEU A 14 8.59 10.30 -1.40
N HIS A 15 9.29 11.36 -1.83
CA HIS A 15 8.73 12.71 -1.88
C HIS A 15 7.51 12.80 -2.80
N ALA A 16 7.57 12.18 -3.98
CA ALA A 16 6.43 12.14 -4.90
C ALA A 16 5.21 11.38 -4.34
N MET A 17 5.43 10.39 -3.47
CA MET A 17 4.36 9.69 -2.75
C MET A 17 3.84 10.45 -1.52
N GLY A 18 4.40 11.62 -1.21
CA GLY A 18 3.95 12.49 -0.12
C GLY A 18 4.72 12.34 1.20
N PHE A 19 5.81 11.57 1.24
CA PHE A 19 6.71 11.60 2.40
C PHE A 19 7.52 12.89 2.41
N GLN A 20 7.75 13.46 3.59
CA GLN A 20 8.63 14.60 3.78
C GLN A 20 9.81 14.14 4.63
N LEU A 21 10.90 13.76 3.96
CA LEU A 21 12.08 13.18 4.58
C LEU A 21 13.30 14.09 4.37
N GLU A 22 14.08 14.26 5.44
CA GLU A 22 15.36 14.95 5.41
C GLU A 22 16.47 14.01 5.91
N ALA A 23 17.49 13.80 5.08
CA ALA A 23 18.67 13.05 5.49
C ALA A 23 19.62 13.97 6.28
N LEU A 24 19.94 13.59 7.51
CA LEU A 24 20.97 14.24 8.32
C LEU A 24 22.32 13.55 8.12
N SER A 25 23.39 14.18 8.64
CA SER A 25 24.73 13.60 8.63
C SER A 25 24.76 12.23 9.31
N GLY A 26 25.39 11.25 8.67
CA GLY A 26 25.58 9.90 9.21
C GLY A 26 24.51 8.93 8.73
N ARG A 27 23.69 8.40 9.66
CA ARG A 27 22.66 7.36 9.39
C ARG A 27 21.29 7.75 9.94
N THR A 28 21.05 9.04 10.04
CA THR A 28 19.85 9.60 10.68
C THR A 28 18.99 10.25 9.62
N VAL A 29 17.70 9.94 9.64
CA VAL A 29 16.69 10.54 8.77
C VAL A 29 15.62 11.15 9.66
N VAL A 30 15.22 12.37 9.32
CA VAL A 30 14.11 13.07 9.96
C VAL A 30 12.88 12.88 9.09
N VAL A 31 11.78 12.45 9.71
CA VAL A 31 10.47 12.34 9.07
C VAL A 31 9.64 13.54 9.52
N ASN A 32 9.49 14.52 8.63
CA ASN A 32 8.67 15.72 8.88
C ASN A 32 7.19 15.49 8.53
N GLY A 33 6.91 14.48 7.70
CA GLY A 33 5.56 14.16 7.27
C GLY A 33 5.47 12.84 6.53
N VAL A 34 4.29 12.22 6.60
CA VAL A 34 3.91 10.99 5.89
C VAL A 34 2.65 11.23 5.07
N PRO A 35 2.38 10.40 4.05
CA PRO A 35 1.17 10.53 3.24
C PRO A 35 -0.09 10.38 4.10
N ALA A 36 -1.13 11.17 3.84
CA ALA A 36 -2.35 11.17 4.65
C ALA A 36 -3.06 9.80 4.71
N GLU A 37 -2.84 8.97 3.69
CA GLU A 37 -3.39 7.63 3.56
C GLU A 37 -2.58 6.52 4.27
N SER A 38 -1.54 6.87 5.04
CA SER A 38 -0.78 5.91 5.85
C SER A 38 -1.47 5.44 7.14
N GLY A 39 -2.69 5.90 7.41
CA GLY A 39 -3.54 5.37 8.49
C GLY A 39 -3.09 5.71 9.93
N GLY A 40 -2.07 6.53 10.12
CA GLY A 40 -1.59 6.89 11.47
C GLY A 40 -0.67 5.84 12.11
N GLU A 41 -0.06 4.97 11.30
CA GLU A 41 1.06 4.12 11.72
C GLU A 41 2.26 4.98 12.16
N ASP A 42 3.12 4.42 13.02
CA ASP A 42 4.36 5.09 13.39
C ASP A 42 5.21 5.37 12.12
N PRO A 43 5.63 6.63 11.88
CA PRO A 43 6.35 6.98 10.67
C PRO A 43 7.67 6.20 10.46
N ALA A 44 8.35 5.82 11.54
CA ALA A 44 9.59 5.07 11.46
C ALA A 44 9.30 3.60 11.09
N ASP A 45 8.26 3.01 11.67
CA ASP A 45 7.82 1.64 11.32
C ASP A 45 7.36 1.56 9.86
N LEU A 46 6.53 2.50 9.41
CA LEU A 46 6.07 2.59 8.02
C LEU A 46 7.24 2.68 7.04
N LEU A 47 8.21 3.56 7.32
CA LEU A 47 9.39 3.74 6.48
C LEU A 47 10.27 2.50 6.49
N GLY A 48 10.47 1.87 7.66
CA GLY A 48 11.21 0.62 7.80
C GLY A 48 10.60 -0.50 6.98
N GLN A 49 9.30 -0.75 7.15
CA GLN A 49 8.57 -1.77 6.39
C GLN A 49 8.62 -1.50 4.89
N LEU A 50 8.48 -0.24 4.44
CA LEU A 50 8.55 0.10 3.03
C LEU A 50 9.93 -0.24 2.44
N LEU A 51 11.01 0.06 3.18
CA LEU A 51 12.37 -0.26 2.77
C LEU A 51 12.59 -1.78 2.69
N GLU A 52 12.10 -2.54 3.68
CA GLU A 52 12.15 -4.00 3.68
C GLU A 52 11.38 -4.60 2.49
N GLN A 53 10.16 -4.15 2.25
CA GLN A 53 9.32 -4.62 1.13
C GLN A 53 9.94 -4.28 -0.23
N THR A 54 10.60 -3.13 -0.34
CA THR A 54 11.30 -2.71 -1.56
C THR A 54 12.54 -3.57 -1.80
N GLN A 55 13.28 -3.93 -0.76
CA GLN A 55 14.40 -4.88 -0.86
C GLN A 55 13.93 -6.28 -1.27
N ALA A 56 12.86 -6.78 -0.63
CA ALA A 56 12.28 -8.09 -0.94
C ALA A 56 11.81 -8.22 -2.39
N GLN A 57 11.38 -7.11 -3.01
CA GLN A 57 10.95 -7.07 -4.42
C GLN A 57 12.12 -6.91 -5.42
N GLY A 58 13.37 -6.95 -4.97
CA GLY A 58 14.56 -6.88 -5.83
C GLY A 58 15.21 -5.49 -5.91
N GLY A 59 14.84 -4.57 -5.01
CA GLY A 59 15.40 -3.21 -4.94
C GLY A 59 14.92 -2.27 -6.05
N ALA A 60 15.53 -1.08 -6.09
CA ALA A 60 15.22 0.02 -7.03
C ALA A 60 15.64 -0.23 -8.49
N LEU A 61 16.18 -1.41 -8.82
CA LEU A 61 16.83 -1.70 -10.10
C LEU A 61 15.86 -2.15 -11.21
N LYS A 62 14.56 -2.23 -10.94
CA LYS A 62 13.55 -2.64 -11.93
C LYS A 62 13.04 -1.44 -12.73
N THR A 63 12.75 -1.67 -14.01
CA THR A 63 12.13 -0.73 -14.97
C THR A 63 10.80 -0.12 -14.48
N ASP A 64 10.22 -0.66 -13.41
CA ASP A 64 8.97 -0.20 -12.81
C ASP A 64 9.14 0.08 -11.30
N ARG A 65 10.02 1.04 -11.02
CA ARG A 65 10.36 1.45 -9.66
C ARG A 65 9.18 2.07 -8.92
N GLN A 66 8.37 2.87 -9.61
CA GLN A 66 7.18 3.49 -9.04
C GLN A 66 6.13 2.44 -8.65
N ALA A 67 5.79 1.47 -9.49
CA ALA A 67 4.81 0.45 -9.08
C ALA A 67 5.38 -0.47 -7.99
N THR A 68 6.69 -0.72 -7.98
CA THR A 68 7.33 -1.48 -6.88
C THR A 68 7.16 -0.75 -5.56
N LEU A 69 7.43 0.56 -5.52
CA LEU A 69 7.26 1.38 -4.32
C LEU A 69 5.79 1.52 -3.91
N ALA A 70 4.89 1.78 -4.86
CA ALA A 70 3.45 1.85 -4.58
C ALA A 70 2.92 0.53 -4.01
N ARG A 71 3.37 -0.62 -4.53
CA ARG A 71 3.01 -1.95 -4.01
C ARG A 71 3.56 -2.18 -2.61
N SER A 72 4.81 -1.77 -2.36
CA SER A 72 5.41 -1.83 -1.02
C SER A 72 4.62 -0.99 -0.02
N MET A 73 4.31 0.26 -0.37
CA MET A 73 3.52 1.17 0.46
C MET A 73 2.11 0.62 0.74
N ALA A 74 1.41 0.12 -0.28
CA ALA A 74 0.08 -0.47 -0.10
C ALA A 74 0.09 -1.67 0.85
N ARG A 75 1.18 -2.46 0.85
CA ARG A 75 1.35 -3.59 1.78
C ARG A 75 1.67 -3.13 3.20
N SER A 76 2.52 -2.14 3.36
CA SER A 76 2.83 -1.57 4.68
C SER A 76 1.57 -0.96 5.31
N ALA A 77 0.80 -0.19 4.55
CA ALA A 77 -0.46 0.41 5.02
C ALA A 77 -1.54 -0.62 5.40
N MET A 78 -1.44 -1.86 4.90
CA MET A 78 -2.39 -2.94 5.22
C MET A 78 -2.20 -3.51 6.64
N HIS A 79 -1.09 -3.22 7.33
CA HIS A 79 -0.79 -3.80 8.64
C HIS A 79 -1.72 -3.36 9.78
N GLN A 80 -2.63 -2.41 9.52
CA GLN A 80 -3.62 -2.01 10.51
C GLN A 80 -4.57 -3.18 10.85
N PRO A 81 -4.87 -3.41 12.15
CA PRO A 81 -5.80 -4.44 12.55
C PRO A 81 -7.17 -4.19 11.91
N ALA A 82 -7.78 -5.24 11.39
CA ALA A 82 -9.09 -5.16 10.76
C ALA A 82 -10.11 -4.55 11.74
N GLN A 83 -10.52 -3.33 11.48
CA GLN A 83 -11.55 -2.64 12.23
C GLN A 83 -12.92 -2.91 11.60
N ALA A 84 -13.95 -3.06 12.43
CA ALA A 84 -15.32 -3.06 11.93
C ALA A 84 -15.64 -1.69 11.32
N LEU A 85 -15.98 -1.69 10.02
CA LEU A 85 -16.35 -0.48 9.31
C LEU A 85 -17.81 -0.13 9.57
N GLY A 86 -18.08 1.16 9.80
CA GLY A 86 -19.45 1.68 9.78
C GLY A 86 -20.01 1.70 8.36
N THR A 87 -21.35 1.76 8.22
CA THR A 87 -22.01 1.76 6.90
C THR A 87 -21.49 2.84 5.95
N ALA A 88 -21.25 4.06 6.45
CA ALA A 88 -20.70 5.13 5.62
C ALA A 88 -19.28 4.82 5.11
N GLN A 89 -18.43 4.21 5.94
CA GLN A 89 -17.08 3.81 5.55
C GLN A 89 -17.09 2.65 4.57
N MET A 90 -18.05 1.71 4.71
CA MET A 90 -18.23 0.63 3.75
C MET A 90 -18.61 1.15 2.37
N HIS A 91 -19.53 2.11 2.27
CA HIS A 91 -19.89 2.74 0.99
C HIS A 91 -18.70 3.50 0.38
N ASP A 92 -18.01 4.32 1.17
CA ASP A 92 -16.82 5.05 0.70
C ASP A 92 -15.72 4.09 0.20
N LEU A 93 -15.50 2.95 0.87
CA LEU A 93 -14.57 1.93 0.41
C LEU A 93 -14.97 1.35 -0.96
N ILE A 94 -16.25 1.03 -1.13
CA ILE A 94 -16.80 0.48 -2.38
C ILE A 94 -16.68 1.52 -3.50
N ASP A 95 -17.04 2.78 -3.25
CA ASP A 95 -16.96 3.86 -4.22
C ASP A 95 -15.51 4.08 -4.68
N ARG A 96 -14.54 4.11 -3.73
CA ARG A 96 -13.12 4.21 -4.04
C ARG A 96 -12.61 3.01 -4.82
N LEU A 97 -13.04 1.79 -4.49
CA LEU A 97 -12.67 0.59 -5.21
C LEU A 97 -13.08 0.70 -6.68
N PHE A 98 -14.34 1.06 -6.95
CA PHE A 98 -14.86 1.17 -8.32
C PHE A 98 -14.39 2.42 -9.08
N ALA A 99 -13.76 3.38 -8.40
CA ALA A 99 -13.05 4.48 -9.05
C ALA A 99 -11.67 4.09 -9.61
N CYS A 100 -11.12 2.93 -9.21
CA CYS A 100 -9.87 2.42 -9.75
C CYS A 100 -10.03 1.94 -11.20
N GLU A 101 -8.96 2.03 -12.00
CA GLU A 101 -8.93 1.52 -13.38
C GLU A 101 -9.22 0.01 -13.46
N MET A 102 -8.78 -0.76 -12.46
CA MET A 102 -8.96 -2.21 -12.39
C MET A 102 -9.50 -2.63 -11.01
N PRO A 103 -10.83 -2.57 -10.78
CA PRO A 103 -11.42 -2.83 -9.46
C PRO A 103 -11.56 -4.32 -9.13
N TYR A 104 -11.45 -5.20 -10.14
CA TYR A 104 -11.77 -6.63 -9.99
C TYR A 104 -10.59 -7.51 -9.54
N PHE A 105 -9.36 -7.05 -9.76
CA PHE A 105 -8.14 -7.81 -9.46
C PHE A 105 -7.15 -6.94 -8.69
N THR A 106 -6.52 -7.54 -7.68
CA THR A 106 -5.35 -6.94 -7.03
C THR A 106 -4.18 -6.86 -8.02
N PRO A 107 -3.17 -6.00 -7.79
CA PRO A 107 -1.94 -5.98 -8.58
C PRO A 107 -1.17 -7.32 -8.60
N GLY A 108 -1.52 -8.27 -7.73
CA GLY A 108 -0.98 -9.64 -7.70
C GLY A 108 -1.88 -10.69 -8.37
N GLY A 109 -2.97 -10.28 -9.06
CA GLY A 109 -3.87 -11.15 -9.80
C GLY A 109 -4.95 -11.86 -8.97
N LYS A 110 -5.03 -11.61 -7.65
CA LYS A 110 -6.11 -12.15 -6.82
C LYS A 110 -7.43 -11.40 -7.06
N PRO A 111 -8.59 -12.09 -7.16
CA PRO A 111 -9.88 -11.43 -7.29
C PRO A 111 -10.22 -10.61 -6.03
N VAL A 112 -10.82 -9.44 -6.23
CA VAL A 112 -11.26 -8.53 -5.16
C VAL A 112 -12.73 -8.77 -4.79
N LEU A 113 -13.55 -9.16 -5.78
CA LEU A 113 -14.99 -9.33 -5.66
C LEU A 113 -15.39 -10.74 -6.09
N ILE A 114 -16.36 -11.31 -5.37
CA ILE A 114 -17.05 -12.53 -5.76
C ILE A 114 -18.53 -12.20 -5.80
N THR A 115 -19.19 -12.48 -6.92
CA THR A 115 -20.62 -12.20 -7.11
C THR A 115 -21.36 -13.51 -7.21
N TYR A 116 -22.39 -13.68 -6.38
CA TYR A 116 -23.30 -14.80 -6.45
C TYR A 116 -24.59 -14.34 -7.12
N GLY A 117 -24.93 -14.93 -8.26
CA GLY A 117 -26.19 -14.67 -8.93
C GLY A 117 -27.37 -15.37 -8.23
N PRO A 118 -28.61 -14.91 -8.42
CA PRO A 118 -29.78 -15.56 -7.82
C PRO A 118 -29.90 -17.04 -8.20
N GLN A 119 -29.64 -17.39 -9.46
CA GLN A 119 -29.64 -18.79 -9.93
C GLN A 119 -28.57 -19.66 -9.22
N GLU A 120 -27.36 -19.11 -9.01
CA GLU A 120 -26.30 -19.84 -8.30
C GLU A 120 -26.66 -20.05 -6.82
N LEU A 121 -27.35 -19.08 -6.21
CA LEU A 121 -27.86 -19.22 -4.85
C LEU A 121 -28.95 -20.29 -4.79
N ASP A 122 -29.90 -20.27 -5.71
CA ASP A 122 -30.98 -21.26 -5.82
C ASP A 122 -30.42 -22.68 -5.97
N GLU A 123 -29.46 -22.89 -6.86
CA GLU A 123 -28.76 -24.18 -7.04
C GLU A 123 -28.03 -24.63 -5.78
N ARG A 124 -27.30 -23.72 -5.10
CA ARG A 124 -26.52 -24.05 -3.90
C ARG A 124 -27.38 -24.36 -2.68
N PHE A 125 -28.56 -23.74 -2.59
CA PHE A 125 -29.48 -23.91 -1.47
C PHE A 125 -30.68 -24.83 -1.79
N GLU A 126 -30.65 -25.52 -2.95
CA GLU A 126 -31.68 -26.45 -3.43
C GLU A 126 -33.09 -25.84 -3.43
N ARG A 127 -33.21 -24.59 -3.89
CA ARG A 127 -34.47 -23.84 -3.97
C ARG A 127 -34.88 -23.50 -5.38
#